data_AF-A0A6P7FD27-F1
#
_entry.id   AF-A0A6P7FD27-F1
#
_cell.length_a   1.000
_cell.length_b   1.000
_cell.length_c   1.000
_cell.angle_alpha   90.00
_cell.angle_beta   90.00
_cell.angle_gamma   90.00
#
_symmetry.space_group_name_H-M   'P 1'
#
loop_
_entity.id
_entity.type
_entity.pdbx_description
1 polymer ?
#
loop_
_entity_poly.entity_id
_entity_poly.type
_entity_poly.pdbx_seq_one_letter_code
_entity_poly.pdbx_strand_id
1 'polypeptide(L)'
;MEEDSPVTSFPVILEKDPLDEESPVAKESNCKVIYNVLSVVGRLKELLVTAGGENIPPVAIEQQVKSELPFISNAFLIGDKRKFLTILVTLKTEVDPETGIPRDNLTSEVKYWLRSIGCPAETVKEVLAAGPDKRVLDELLKGIERVNKQATSNAQTIKKISVLPADFSIPTGELGPTMKVKRRIVEQKYKDIIERMYS
;
A
#
# COMPACT_ATOMS: atom_id res chain seq x y z
N MET A 1 14.28 32.36 53.90
CA MET A 1 15.28 32.96 53.00
C MET A 1 15.53 31.93 51.92
N GLU A 2 14.79 31.99 50.83
CA GLU A 2 15.07 32.77 49.60
C GLU A 2 15.33 31.69 48.53
N GLU A 3 14.84 31.71 47.30
CA GLU A 3 13.78 32.43 46.59
C GLU A 3 13.38 31.56 45.40
N ASP A 4 12.16 31.82 44.91
CA ASP A 4 11.52 31.30 43.72
C ASP A 4 12.13 31.84 42.40
N SER A 5 11.90 31.10 41.32
CA SER A 5 11.71 31.54 39.92
C SER A 5 12.95 31.97 39.05
N PRO A 6 12.80 32.18 37.73
CA PRO A 6 12.27 31.27 36.71
C PRO A 6 13.22 31.14 35.48
N VAL A 7 13.01 30.10 34.66
CA VAL A 7 13.69 29.91 33.37
C VAL A 7 13.17 30.96 32.37
N THR A 8 14.01 31.92 32.03
CA THR A 8 13.75 32.97 31.05
C THR A 8 13.98 32.46 29.62
N SER A 9 12.98 32.70 28.78
CA SER A 9 12.99 32.47 27.34
C SER A 9 14.01 33.36 26.63
N PHE A 10 14.89 32.74 25.83
CA PHE A 10 15.78 33.47 24.92
C PHE A 10 15.05 33.87 23.63
N PRO A 11 15.06 35.15 23.23
CA PRO A 11 14.63 35.57 21.90
C PRO A 11 15.77 35.35 20.89
N VAL A 12 15.49 34.65 19.79
CA VAL A 12 16.40 34.58 18.64
C VAL A 12 16.14 35.82 17.77
N ILE A 13 17.09 36.75 17.80
CA ILE A 13 17.14 37.94 16.97
C ILE A 13 17.63 37.52 15.58
N LEU A 14 16.83 37.77 14.55
CA LEU A 14 17.23 37.67 13.15
C LEU A 14 17.89 38.99 12.74
N GLU A 15 19.20 38.97 12.50
CA GLU A 15 19.90 40.08 11.85
C GLU A 15 19.45 40.22 10.39
N LYS A 16 19.06 41.45 10.04
CA LYS A 16 18.78 41.90 8.67
C LYS A 16 20.08 42.45 8.08
N ASP A 17 20.54 41.88 6.98
CA ASP A 17 21.52 42.56 6.13
C ASP A 17 20.85 43.65 5.27
N PRO A 18 21.56 44.77 4.99
CA PRO A 18 20.97 45.98 4.43
C PRO A 18 20.86 45.95 2.91
N LEU A 19 19.82 46.64 2.44
CA LEU A 19 19.52 46.98 1.06
C LEU A 19 20.53 48.01 0.53
N ASP A 20 21.09 47.77 -0.65
CA ASP A 20 21.55 48.84 -1.54
C ASP A 20 20.57 48.98 -2.71
N GLU A 21 20.11 50.21 -2.90
CA GLU A 21 19.22 50.68 -3.96
C GLU A 21 20.01 50.87 -5.27
N GLU A 22 19.44 50.42 -6.39
CA GLU A 22 19.31 51.27 -7.59
C GLU A 22 18.21 50.71 -8.52
N SER A 23 17.29 51.58 -8.91
CA SER A 23 16.10 51.31 -9.75
C SER A 23 16.41 51.56 -11.24
N PRO A 24 15.63 51.05 -12.23
CA PRO A 24 14.40 51.76 -12.58
C PRO A 24 13.21 50.90 -13.09
N VAL A 25 12.03 51.37 -12.69
CA VAL A 25 10.67 51.28 -13.26
C VAL A 25 10.50 50.56 -14.62
N ALA A 26 9.79 49.42 -14.62
CA ALA A 26 8.90 49.02 -15.71
C ALA A 26 7.83 47.97 -15.27
N LYS A 27 6.58 48.46 -15.18
CA LYS A 27 5.30 47.81 -15.53
C LYS A 27 4.88 46.48 -14.86
N GLU A 28 3.68 46.56 -14.27
CA GLU A 28 2.82 45.48 -13.80
C GLU A 28 2.88 44.21 -14.65
N SER A 29 3.14 43.08 -13.98
CA SER A 29 2.72 41.75 -14.44
C SER A 29 2.63 40.84 -13.22
N ASN A 30 1.45 40.25 -13.03
CA ASN A 30 1.12 39.28 -11.99
C ASN A 30 2.12 38.11 -11.97
N CYS A 31 3.17 38.20 -11.15
CA CYS A 31 4.03 37.05 -10.85
C CYS A 31 3.38 36.21 -9.75
N LYS A 32 2.55 35.28 -10.23
CA LYS A 32 1.98 34.17 -9.49
C LYS A 32 3.11 33.39 -8.82
N VAL A 33 3.01 33.20 -7.51
CA VAL A 33 3.89 32.32 -6.72
C VAL A 33 3.98 30.97 -7.42
N ILE A 34 5.15 30.67 -7.99
CA ILE A 34 5.42 29.36 -8.57
C ILE A 34 5.66 28.41 -7.40
N TYR A 35 4.73 27.48 -7.22
CA TYR A 35 4.83 26.41 -6.24
C TYR A 35 6.21 25.74 -6.30
N ASN A 36 6.83 25.61 -5.14
CA ASN A 36 8.04 24.81 -4.95
C ASN A 36 7.70 23.35 -5.29
N VAL A 37 7.98 22.90 -6.52
CA VAL A 37 7.76 21.51 -6.92
C VAL A 37 8.88 20.69 -6.28
N LEU A 38 8.59 20.13 -5.11
CA LEU A 38 9.43 19.10 -4.51
C LEU A 38 9.34 17.84 -5.40
N SER A 39 10.23 17.78 -6.39
CA SER A 39 10.38 16.61 -7.25
C SER A 39 11.16 15.57 -6.46
N VAL A 40 10.45 14.70 -5.73
CA VAL A 40 11.06 13.46 -5.27
C VAL A 40 11.29 12.61 -6.53
N VAL A 41 12.49 12.71 -7.11
CA VAL A 41 13.03 11.70 -8.02
C VAL A 41 13.33 10.46 -7.18
N GLY A 42 12.27 9.81 -6.72
CA GLY A 42 12.37 8.52 -6.06
C GLY A 42 12.94 7.48 -7.04
N ARG A 43 13.59 6.46 -6.48
CA ARG A 43 14.11 5.26 -7.19
C ARG A 43 13.33 4.99 -8.48
N LEU A 44 14.06 4.86 -9.61
CA LEU A 44 13.56 4.43 -10.92
C LEU A 44 12.40 3.44 -10.71
N LYS A 45 11.18 3.95 -10.85
CA LYS A 45 9.96 3.33 -10.34
C LYS A 45 9.85 1.93 -10.95
N GLU A 46 9.66 0.91 -10.13
CA GLU A 46 9.30 -0.43 -10.58
C GLU A 46 7.87 -0.37 -11.14
N LEU A 47 7.73 0.15 -12.35
CA LEU A 47 6.48 0.19 -13.11
C LEU A 47 6.28 -1.18 -13.74
N LEU A 48 5.05 -1.69 -13.66
CA LEU A 48 4.64 -2.86 -14.42
C LEU A 48 4.34 -2.42 -15.84
N VAL A 49 4.87 -3.14 -16.84
CA VAL A 49 4.51 -2.91 -18.23
C VAL A 49 3.59 -4.04 -18.66
N THR A 50 2.31 -3.73 -18.86
CA THR A 50 1.35 -4.75 -19.31
C THR A 50 1.65 -5.21 -20.73
N ALA A 51 1.05 -6.33 -21.16
CA ALA A 51 1.16 -6.80 -22.55
C ALA A 51 0.63 -5.77 -23.58
N GLY A 52 -0.22 -4.82 -23.14
CA GLY A 52 -0.71 -3.71 -23.96
C GLY A 52 0.22 -2.50 -24.02
N GLY A 53 1.38 -2.53 -23.36
CA GLY A 53 2.33 -1.41 -23.31
C GLY A 53 2.01 -0.32 -22.27
N GLU A 54 0.94 -0.49 -21.48
CA GLU A 54 0.57 0.45 -20.43
C GLU A 54 1.51 0.32 -19.23
N ASN A 55 1.99 1.47 -18.73
CA ASN A 55 2.85 1.58 -17.57
C ASN A 55 2.00 1.78 -16.30
N ILE A 56 2.10 0.84 -15.37
CA ILE A 56 1.24 0.80 -14.19
C ILE A 56 2.09 0.89 -12.93
N PRO A 57 1.86 1.87 -12.04
CA PRO A 57 2.54 1.95 -10.75
C PRO A 57 1.88 1.00 -9.74
N PRO A 58 2.52 -0.13 -9.37
CA PRO A 58 1.87 -1.16 -8.55
C PRO A 58 1.57 -0.69 -7.13
N VAL A 59 2.53 0.01 -6.51
CA VAL A 59 2.44 0.44 -5.10
C VAL A 59 1.23 1.33 -4.84
N ALA A 60 0.88 2.20 -5.80
CA ALA A 60 -0.27 3.09 -5.67
C ALA A 60 -1.59 2.30 -5.58
N ILE A 61 -1.77 1.33 -6.49
CA ILE A 61 -2.96 0.48 -6.52
C ILE A 61 -3.00 -0.44 -5.29
N GLU A 62 -1.87 -1.04 -4.91
CA GLU A 62 -1.76 -1.91 -3.71
C GLU A 62 -2.17 -1.15 -2.44
N GLN A 63 -1.71 0.08 -2.27
CA GLN A 63 -2.05 0.92 -1.12
C GLN A 63 -3.54 1.28 -1.11
N GLN A 64 -4.11 1.57 -2.28
CA GLN A 64 -5.53 1.88 -2.41
C GLN A 64 -6.40 0.67 -2.05
N VAL A 65 -6.03 -0.53 -2.49
CA VAL A 65 -6.71 -1.78 -2.09
C VAL A 65 -6.65 -1.98 -0.58
N LYS A 66 -5.48 -1.76 0.03
CA LYS A 66 -5.33 -1.83 1.50
C LYS A 66 -6.20 -0.81 2.24
N SER A 67 -6.40 0.38 1.67
CA SER A 67 -7.25 1.41 2.25
C SER A 67 -8.73 1.03 2.20
N GLU A 68 -9.18 0.39 1.12
CA GLU A 68 -10.57 -0.02 0.91
C GLU A 68 -10.94 -1.31 1.67
N LEU A 69 -9.95 -2.11 2.04
CA LEU A 69 -10.10 -3.42 2.67
C LEU A 69 -9.21 -3.49 3.93
N PRO A 70 -9.61 -2.91 5.07
CA PRO A 70 -8.76 -2.79 6.25
C PRO A 70 -8.37 -4.14 6.88
N PHE A 71 -9.09 -5.22 6.57
CA PHE A 71 -8.82 -6.57 7.07
C PHE A 71 -7.72 -7.32 6.32
N ILE A 72 -7.21 -6.78 5.22
CA ILE A 72 -6.04 -7.34 4.52
C ILE A 72 -4.74 -6.78 5.11
N SER A 73 -3.72 -7.61 5.19
CA SER A 73 -2.39 -7.20 5.66
C SER A 73 -1.54 -6.68 4.51
N ASN A 74 -1.45 -7.47 3.44
CA ASN A 74 -0.68 -7.14 2.25
C ASN A 74 -1.52 -7.32 0.98
N ALA A 75 -1.20 -6.50 -0.01
CA ALA A 75 -1.75 -6.56 -1.36
C ALA A 75 -0.58 -6.52 -2.34
N PHE A 76 -0.57 -7.43 -3.31
CA PHE A 76 0.51 -7.58 -4.27
C PHE A 76 -0.06 -7.65 -5.68
N LEU A 77 0.19 -6.59 -6.45
CA LEU A 77 -0.32 -6.44 -7.81
C LEU A 77 0.56 -7.20 -8.80
N ILE A 78 -0.07 -7.90 -9.72
CA ILE A 78 0.60 -8.63 -10.79
C ILE A 78 0.00 -8.17 -12.12
N GLY A 79 0.89 -7.91 -13.06
CA GLY A 79 0.50 -7.42 -14.37
C GLY A 79 1.63 -7.31 -15.38
N ASP A 80 2.88 -7.52 -14.96
CA ASP A 80 4.03 -7.38 -15.85
C ASP A 80 3.94 -8.41 -16.98
N LYS A 81 3.93 -7.90 -18.22
CA LYS A 81 3.80 -8.68 -19.47
C LYS A 81 2.54 -9.56 -19.52
N ARG A 82 1.50 -9.21 -18.76
CA ARG A 82 0.20 -9.92 -18.74
C ARG A 82 -0.90 -9.08 -19.39
N LYS A 83 -1.98 -9.74 -19.82
CA LYS A 83 -3.12 -9.12 -20.53
C LYS A 83 -3.98 -8.22 -19.64
N PHE A 84 -4.00 -8.48 -18.35
CA PHE A 84 -4.81 -7.76 -17.36
C PHE A 84 -4.13 -7.80 -16.00
N LEU A 85 -4.53 -6.90 -15.10
CA LEU A 85 -4.05 -6.90 -13.74
C LEU A 85 -4.77 -7.95 -12.88
N THR A 86 -4.00 -8.58 -12.02
CA THR A 86 -4.49 -9.45 -10.95
C THR A 86 -3.85 -9.05 -9.64
N ILE A 87 -4.45 -9.44 -8.53
CA ILE A 87 -3.93 -9.10 -7.21
C ILE A 87 -3.94 -10.30 -6.28
N LEU A 88 -2.84 -10.49 -5.56
CA LEU A 88 -2.77 -11.38 -4.42
C LEU A 88 -3.00 -10.57 -3.15
N VAL A 89 -3.80 -11.09 -2.24
CA VAL A 89 -4.06 -10.46 -0.94
C VAL A 89 -3.82 -11.44 0.19
N THR A 90 -3.39 -10.94 1.33
CA THR A 90 -3.24 -11.72 2.57
C THR A 90 -4.18 -11.15 3.63
N LEU A 91 -4.78 -12.01 4.44
CA LEU A 91 -5.57 -11.56 5.60
C LEU A 91 -4.63 -11.22 6.77
N LYS A 92 -5.05 -10.31 7.63
CA LYS A 92 -4.31 -10.05 8.88
C LYS A 92 -4.39 -11.26 9.80
N THR A 93 -3.23 -11.81 10.10
CA THR A 93 -3.07 -12.91 11.05
C THR A 93 -2.29 -12.47 12.27
N GLU A 94 -2.40 -13.23 13.35
CA GLU A 94 -1.48 -13.09 14.46
C GLU A 94 -0.06 -13.43 14.01
N VAL A 95 0.92 -12.76 14.60
CA VAL A 95 2.34 -12.99 14.33
C VAL A 95 2.97 -13.51 15.59
N ASP A 96 3.86 -14.49 15.42
CA ASP A 96 4.65 -15.01 16.51
C ASP A 96 5.67 -13.94 16.98
N PRO A 97 5.66 -13.53 18.25
CA PRO A 97 6.48 -12.41 18.72
C PRO A 97 7.97 -12.73 18.78
N GLU A 98 8.36 -14.01 18.85
CA GLU A 98 9.76 -14.43 18.94
C GLU A 98 10.36 -14.61 17.54
N THR A 99 9.60 -15.23 16.64
CA THR A 99 10.09 -15.61 15.31
C THR A 99 9.71 -14.62 14.21
N GLY A 100 8.68 -13.79 14.42
CA GLY A 100 8.12 -12.90 13.41
C GLY A 100 7.35 -13.63 12.30
N ILE A 101 7.06 -14.92 12.48
CA ILE A 101 6.35 -15.74 11.48
C ILE A 101 4.83 -15.54 11.66
N PRO A 102 4.08 -15.30 10.57
CA PRO A 102 2.63 -15.25 10.61
C PRO A 102 2.04 -16.60 10.98
N ARG A 103 1.13 -16.60 11.95
CA ARG A 103 0.35 -17.77 12.36
C ARG A 103 -0.89 -17.91 11.47
N ASP A 104 -1.54 -19.05 11.58
CA ASP A 104 -2.79 -19.33 10.85
C ASP A 104 -4.01 -18.64 11.48
N ASN A 105 -3.91 -18.27 12.76
CA ASN A 105 -4.99 -17.62 13.50
C ASN A 105 -5.19 -16.17 13.03
N LEU A 106 -6.43 -15.80 12.72
CA LEU A 106 -6.79 -14.46 12.29
C LEU A 106 -6.80 -13.49 13.47
N THR A 107 -6.52 -12.21 13.22
CA THR A 107 -6.63 -11.19 14.28
C THR A 107 -8.09 -10.95 14.69
N SER A 108 -8.32 -10.44 15.90
CA SER A 108 -9.67 -10.14 16.41
C SER A 108 -10.49 -9.22 15.50
N GLU A 109 -9.84 -8.28 14.82
CA GLU A 109 -10.45 -7.39 13.82
C GLU A 109 -11.04 -8.19 12.65
N VAL A 110 -10.24 -9.11 12.07
CA VAL A 110 -10.68 -9.94 10.95
C VAL A 110 -11.76 -10.90 11.40
N LYS A 111 -11.62 -11.53 12.58
CA LYS A 111 -12.65 -12.41 13.14
C LYS A 111 -13.98 -11.67 13.35
N TYR A 112 -13.95 -10.43 13.80
CA TYR A 112 -15.15 -9.61 13.96
C TYR A 112 -15.82 -9.31 12.61
N TRP A 113 -15.02 -8.94 11.61
CA TRP A 113 -15.51 -8.73 10.24
C TRP A 113 -16.08 -10.02 9.62
N LEU A 114 -15.41 -11.16 9.78
CA LEU A 114 -15.91 -12.45 9.30
C LEU A 114 -17.28 -12.77 9.89
N ARG A 115 -17.47 -12.55 11.19
CA ARG A 115 -18.78 -12.73 11.83
C ARG A 115 -19.85 -11.78 11.29
N SER A 116 -19.51 -10.54 10.95
CA SER A 116 -20.49 -9.58 10.42
C SER A 116 -20.98 -9.97 9.01
N ILE A 117 -20.16 -10.68 8.25
CA ILE A 117 -20.54 -11.25 6.94
C ILE A 117 -21.09 -12.69 7.08
N GLY A 118 -21.22 -13.19 8.30
CA GLY A 118 -21.76 -14.51 8.64
C GLY A 118 -20.78 -15.68 8.46
N CYS A 119 -19.48 -15.45 8.27
CA CYS A 119 -18.46 -16.48 8.22
C CYS A 119 -17.90 -16.73 9.63
N PRO A 120 -18.05 -17.94 10.21
CA PRO A 120 -17.56 -18.24 11.55
C PRO A 120 -16.08 -18.67 11.58
N ALA A 121 -15.32 -18.48 10.49
CA ALA A 121 -13.93 -18.91 10.41
C ALA A 121 -13.02 -18.12 11.36
N GLU A 122 -12.10 -18.83 12.00
CA GLU A 122 -11.11 -18.28 12.91
C GLU A 122 -9.69 -18.34 12.35
N THR A 123 -9.45 -19.22 11.37
CA THR A 123 -8.14 -19.41 10.74
C THR A 123 -8.17 -19.12 9.25
N VAL A 124 -7.01 -18.79 8.67
CA VAL A 124 -6.89 -18.59 7.22
C VAL A 124 -7.22 -19.89 6.48
N LYS A 125 -6.79 -21.04 7.01
CA LYS A 125 -7.13 -22.35 6.44
C LYS A 125 -8.64 -22.59 6.35
N GLU A 126 -9.41 -22.24 7.38
CA GLU A 126 -10.87 -22.36 7.34
C GLU A 126 -11.49 -21.47 6.26
N VAL A 127 -10.99 -20.25 6.11
CA VAL A 127 -11.43 -19.33 5.04
C VAL A 127 -11.15 -19.91 3.64
N LEU A 128 -10.10 -20.72 3.49
CA LEU A 128 -9.64 -21.27 2.20
C LEU A 128 -9.94 -22.76 1.98
N ALA A 129 -10.58 -23.45 2.93
CA ALA A 129 -10.62 -24.92 3.00
C ALA A 129 -11.19 -25.61 1.75
N ALA A 130 -12.22 -25.02 1.12
CA ALA A 130 -12.85 -25.51 -0.11
C ALA A 130 -12.69 -24.50 -1.28
N GLY A 131 -11.67 -23.63 -1.19
CA GLY A 131 -11.62 -22.35 -1.89
C GLY A 131 -12.00 -21.19 -0.96
N PRO A 132 -11.77 -19.92 -1.37
CA PRO A 132 -12.16 -18.77 -0.57
C PRO A 132 -13.66 -18.81 -0.29
N ASP A 133 -14.06 -18.71 0.97
CA ASP A 133 -15.47 -18.57 1.35
C ASP A 133 -16.13 -17.50 0.47
N LYS A 134 -17.25 -17.86 -0.17
CA LYS A 134 -17.91 -17.00 -1.14
C LYS A 134 -18.25 -15.63 -0.54
N ARG A 135 -18.60 -15.56 0.74
CA ARG A 135 -18.95 -14.32 1.45
C ARG A 135 -17.74 -13.40 1.57
N VAL A 136 -16.58 -13.98 1.90
CA VAL A 136 -15.29 -13.29 1.96
C VAL A 136 -14.91 -12.79 0.57
N LEU A 137 -15.02 -13.65 -0.43
CA LEU A 137 -14.70 -13.30 -1.82
C LEU A 137 -15.60 -12.17 -2.34
N ASP A 138 -16.90 -12.23 -2.08
CA ASP A 138 -17.87 -11.21 -2.50
C ASP A 138 -17.53 -9.84 -1.90
N GLU A 139 -17.15 -9.77 -0.62
CA GLU A 139 -16.73 -8.51 0.02
C GLU A 139 -15.40 -7.99 -0.53
N LEU A 140 -14.43 -8.88 -0.75
CA LEU A 140 -13.17 -8.52 -1.40
C LEU A 140 -13.42 -7.95 -2.80
N LEU A 141 -14.28 -8.59 -3.61
CA LEU A 141 -14.63 -8.14 -4.95
C LEU A 141 -15.33 -6.78 -4.93
N LYS A 142 -16.23 -6.51 -3.97
CA LYS A 142 -16.83 -5.19 -3.78
C LYS A 142 -15.76 -4.12 -3.49
N GLY A 143 -14.77 -4.44 -2.66
CA GLY A 143 -13.63 -3.53 -2.42
C GLY A 143 -12.82 -3.26 -3.67
N ILE A 144 -12.51 -4.30 -4.43
CA ILE A 144 -11.80 -4.17 -5.72
C ILE A 144 -12.63 -3.35 -6.72
N GLU A 145 -13.95 -3.47 -6.73
CA GLU A 145 -14.81 -2.64 -7.57
C GLU A 145 -14.71 -1.15 -7.21
N ARG A 146 -14.67 -0.82 -5.91
CA ARG A 146 -14.45 0.57 -5.44
C ARG A 146 -13.08 1.10 -5.85
N VAL A 147 -12.05 0.27 -5.80
CA VAL A 147 -10.71 0.62 -6.30
C VAL A 147 -10.73 0.87 -7.81
N ASN A 148 -11.33 -0.05 -8.56
CA ASN A 148 -11.43 0.02 -10.02
C ASN A 148 -12.21 1.26 -10.51
N LYS A 149 -13.16 1.78 -9.74
CA LYS A 149 -13.88 3.04 -10.05
C LYS A 149 -12.97 4.27 -10.03
N GLN A 150 -11.84 4.22 -9.35
CA GLN A 150 -10.85 5.30 -9.30
C GLN A 150 -9.74 5.11 -10.35
N ALA A 151 -9.74 4.00 -11.10
CA ALA A 151 -8.74 3.71 -12.10
C ALA A 151 -8.91 4.64 -13.32
N THR A 152 -7.81 5.23 -13.78
CA THR A 152 -7.81 6.16 -14.92
C THR A 152 -8.04 5.46 -16.26
N SER A 153 -7.73 4.17 -16.35
CA SER A 153 -7.89 3.37 -17.57
C SER A 153 -8.33 1.95 -17.26
N ASN A 154 -8.97 1.30 -18.25
CA ASN A 154 -9.35 -0.12 -18.13
C ASN A 154 -8.12 -1.02 -17.88
N ALA A 155 -6.95 -0.64 -18.38
CA ALA A 155 -5.70 -1.37 -18.15
C ALA A 155 -5.28 -1.38 -16.68
N GLN A 156 -5.65 -0.35 -15.90
CA GLN A 156 -5.39 -0.26 -14.47
C GLN A 156 -6.44 -0.96 -13.59
N THR A 157 -7.47 -1.55 -14.19
CA THR A 157 -8.49 -2.28 -13.43
C THR A 157 -8.03 -3.70 -13.10
N ILE A 158 -8.20 -4.08 -11.84
CA ILE A 158 -7.93 -5.43 -11.34
C ILE A 158 -9.07 -6.34 -11.78
N LYS A 159 -8.74 -7.42 -12.50
CA LYS A 159 -9.74 -8.36 -13.05
C LYS A 159 -9.93 -9.60 -12.19
N LYS A 160 -8.89 -10.08 -11.52
CA LYS A 160 -8.95 -11.27 -10.66
C LYS A 160 -8.21 -11.02 -9.35
N ILE A 161 -8.71 -11.64 -8.28
CA ILE A 161 -8.15 -11.60 -6.93
C ILE A 161 -7.93 -13.03 -6.43
N SER A 162 -6.85 -13.25 -5.68
CA SER A 162 -6.62 -14.49 -4.95
C SER A 162 -6.18 -14.19 -3.53
N VAL A 163 -6.76 -14.90 -2.57
CA VAL A 163 -6.35 -14.84 -1.16
C VAL A 163 -5.25 -15.86 -0.94
N LEU A 164 -4.16 -15.45 -0.29
CA LEU A 164 -3.01 -16.29 0.02
C LEU A 164 -3.18 -17.00 1.38
N PRO A 165 -2.59 -18.20 1.54
CA PRO A 165 -2.73 -19.00 2.75
C PRO A 165 -1.90 -18.51 3.94
N ALA A 166 -0.95 -17.60 3.72
CA ALA A 166 -0.09 -17.04 4.76
C ALA A 166 0.23 -15.58 4.44
N ASP A 167 0.42 -14.78 5.47
CA ASP A 167 0.86 -13.39 5.32
C ASP A 167 2.35 -13.29 4.96
N PHE A 168 2.77 -12.13 4.46
CA PHE A 168 4.16 -11.86 4.13
C PHE A 168 4.97 -11.55 5.39
N SER A 169 6.20 -12.05 5.45
CA SER A 169 7.09 -11.76 6.57
C SER A 169 8.54 -11.65 6.12
N ILE A 170 9.36 -11.07 6.99
CA ILE A 170 10.82 -11.03 6.82
C ILE A 170 11.43 -12.44 6.89
N PRO A 171 11.14 -13.29 7.90
CA PRO A 171 11.76 -14.61 8.00
C PRO A 171 11.38 -15.54 6.85
N THR A 172 10.16 -15.42 6.30
CA THR A 172 9.73 -16.21 5.13
C THR A 172 10.18 -15.64 3.78
N GLY A 173 10.79 -14.44 3.78
CA GLY A 173 11.53 -13.87 2.67
C GLY A 173 10.75 -12.93 1.74
N GLU A 174 9.42 -12.86 1.85
CA GLU A 174 8.58 -11.97 1.03
C GLU A 174 8.83 -10.49 1.35
N LEU A 175 9.17 -10.18 2.60
CA LEU A 175 9.53 -8.81 3.02
C LEU A 175 11.05 -8.67 3.17
N GLY A 176 11.56 -7.49 2.81
CA GLY A 176 12.90 -7.05 3.19
C GLY A 176 12.97 -6.50 4.61
N PRO A 177 14.17 -6.21 5.13
CA PRO A 177 14.34 -5.62 6.46
C PRO A 177 13.62 -4.28 6.65
N THR A 178 13.34 -3.57 5.55
CA THR A 178 12.58 -2.31 5.54
C THR A 178 11.06 -2.52 5.39
N MET A 179 10.56 -3.74 5.60
CA MET A 179 9.16 -4.15 5.39
C MET A 179 8.65 -3.96 3.96
N LYS A 180 9.55 -3.75 3.00
CA LYS A 180 9.20 -3.67 1.57
C LYS A 180 9.10 -5.05 0.96
N VAL A 181 8.06 -5.27 0.15
CA VAL A 181 7.86 -6.53 -0.57
C VAL A 181 8.96 -6.75 -1.59
N LYS A 182 9.55 -7.95 -1.61
CA LYS A 182 10.49 -8.40 -2.63
C LYS A 182 9.73 -9.09 -3.76
N ARG A 183 9.31 -8.33 -4.78
CA ARG A 183 8.43 -8.83 -5.86
C ARG A 183 8.89 -10.14 -6.49
N ARG A 184 10.17 -10.23 -6.87
CA ARG A 184 10.77 -11.46 -7.44
C ARG A 184 10.57 -12.70 -6.57
N ILE A 185 10.68 -12.57 -5.26
CA ILE A 185 10.51 -13.71 -4.33
C ILE A 185 9.04 -14.11 -4.24
N VAL A 186 8.14 -13.13 -4.14
CA VAL A 186 6.69 -13.38 -4.10
C VAL A 186 6.21 -14.05 -5.39
N GLU A 187 6.62 -13.54 -6.56
CA GLU A 187 6.27 -14.11 -7.86
C GLU A 187 6.78 -15.54 -8.03
N GLN A 188 7.98 -15.84 -7.54
CA GLN A 188 8.53 -17.20 -7.57
C GLN A 188 7.78 -18.13 -6.61
N LYS A 189 7.53 -17.69 -5.37
CA LYS A 189 6.90 -18.50 -4.32
C LYS A 189 5.45 -18.83 -4.64
N TYR A 190 4.71 -17.89 -5.22
CA TYR A 190 3.29 -18.03 -5.53
C TYR A 190 3.02 -18.29 -7.01
N LYS A 191 4.05 -18.66 -7.80
CA LYS A 191 3.95 -18.85 -9.25
C LYS A 191 2.76 -19.70 -9.67
N ASP A 192 2.52 -20.83 -9.00
CA ASP A 192 1.42 -21.73 -9.34
C ASP A 192 0.05 -21.08 -9.15
N ILE A 193 -0.13 -20.28 -8.10
CA ILE A 193 -1.36 -19.51 -7.86
C ILE A 193 -1.51 -18.47 -8.97
N ILE A 194 -0.44 -17.75 -9.29
CA ILE A 194 -0.43 -16.70 -10.31
C ILE A 194 -0.80 -17.29 -11.68
N GLU A 195 -0.19 -18.40 -12.09
CA GLU A 195 -0.51 -19.01 -13.39
C GLU A 195 -1.95 -19.51 -13.46
N ARG A 196 -2.53 -20.03 -12.36
CA ARG A 196 -3.96 -20.38 -12.31
C ARG A 196 -4.88 -19.19 -12.49
N MET A 197 -4.44 -17.97 -12.14
CA MET A 197 -5.21 -16.76 -12.40
C MET A 197 -5.20 -16.37 -13.88
N TYR A 198 -4.20 -16.78 -14.67
CA TYR A 198 -4.09 -16.43 -16.09
C TYR A 198 -4.43 -17.57 -17.06
N SER A 199 -4.60 -18.78 -16.53
CA SER A 199 -5.19 -19.92 -17.23
C SER A 199 -6.71 -19.75 -17.36
#